data_AF-A0A1T4YZR0-F1
#
_entry.id   AF-A0A1T4YZR0-F1
#
_cell.length_a   1.000
_cell.length_b   1.000
_cell.length_c   1.000
_cell.angle_alpha   90.00
_cell.angle_beta   90.00
_cell.angle_gamma   90.00
#
_symmetry.space_group_name_H-M   'P 1'
#
loop_
_entity.id
_entity.type
_entity.pdbx_description
1 polymer ?
#
loop_
_entity_poly.entity_id
_entity_poly.type
_entity_poly.pdbx_seq_one_letter_code
_entity_poly.pdbx_strand_id
1 'polypeptide(L)'
;MPTWTAPNPVNLVDLGFMDARSKLIDLAAFLDRVQKAGQDGDFRVQALKAALEQLSLDQPIRAKEVLLTFSDPSTEPIEKATMQGAIGAFKG
;
A
#
# COMPACT_ATOMS: atom_id res chain seq x y z
N MET A 1 9.83 -40.60 21.23
CA MET A 1 9.79 -39.19 20.78
C MET A 1 9.22 -39.18 19.37
N PRO A 2 8.13 -38.47 19.07
CA PRO A 2 7.70 -38.33 17.69
C PRO A 2 8.76 -37.55 16.92
N THR A 3 9.13 -38.03 15.73
CA THR A 3 10.05 -37.34 14.82
C THR A 3 9.32 -36.13 14.23
N TRP A 4 9.90 -34.94 14.37
CA TRP A 4 9.37 -33.74 13.72
C TRP A 4 9.45 -33.89 12.20
N THR A 5 8.33 -33.66 11.52
CA THR A 5 8.26 -33.60 10.06
C THR A 5 8.08 -32.15 9.66
N ALA A 6 8.98 -31.63 8.82
CA ALA A 6 8.85 -30.30 8.27
C ALA A 6 7.53 -30.18 7.48
N PRO A 7 6.78 -29.07 7.61
CA PRO A 7 5.61 -28.86 6.79
C PRO A 7 6.02 -28.73 5.32
N ASN A 8 5.12 -29.14 4.42
CA ASN A 8 5.32 -28.91 3.00
C ASN A 8 5.42 -27.41 2.71
N PRO A 9 6.26 -27.00 1.75
CA PRO A 9 6.34 -25.61 1.33
C PRO A 9 4.96 -25.14 0.81
N VAL A 10 4.57 -23.93 1.20
CA VAL A 10 3.31 -23.32 0.79
C VAL A 10 3.44 -22.79 -0.64
N ASN A 11 2.48 -23.13 -1.51
CA ASN A 11 2.34 -22.45 -2.80
C ASN A 11 1.71 -21.07 -2.59
N LEU A 12 2.53 -20.03 -2.55
CA LEU A 12 2.09 -18.65 -2.31
C LEU A 12 1.25 -18.09 -3.47
N VAL A 13 1.42 -18.61 -4.69
CA VAL A 13 0.61 -18.20 -5.84
C VAL A 13 -0.82 -18.66 -5.63
N ASP A 14 -1.03 -19.95 -5.34
CA ASP A 14 -2.38 -20.47 -5.07
C ASP A 14 -3.03 -19.79 -3.87
N LEU A 15 -2.22 -19.50 -2.84
CA LEU A 15 -2.71 -18.86 -1.62
C LEU A 15 -3.14 -17.41 -1.83
N GLY A 16 -2.39 -16.63 -2.62
CA GLY A 16 -2.53 -15.17 -2.67
C GLY A 16 -3.03 -14.58 -3.98
N PHE A 17 -2.93 -15.31 -5.11
CA PHE A 17 -3.12 -14.71 -6.43
C PHE A 17 -4.52 -14.12 -6.64
N MET A 18 -5.56 -14.83 -6.22
CA MET A 18 -6.93 -14.37 -6.43
C MET A 18 -7.26 -13.09 -5.66
N ASP A 19 -6.77 -12.98 -4.43
CA ASP A 19 -6.94 -11.79 -3.59
C ASP A 19 -6.06 -10.62 -4.06
N ALA A 20 -4.83 -10.87 -4.50
CA ALA A 20 -4.00 -9.84 -5.13
C ALA A 20 -4.63 -9.30 -6.43
N ARG A 21 -5.20 -10.20 -7.25
CA ARG A 21 -5.88 -9.85 -8.50
C ARG A 21 -7.13 -8.99 -8.25
N SER A 22 -7.97 -9.34 -7.27
CA SER A 22 -9.16 -8.55 -6.96
C SER A 22 -8.79 -7.15 -6.50
N LYS A 23 -7.82 -7.01 -5.58
CA LYS A 23 -7.33 -5.72 -5.09
C LYS A 23 -6.80 -4.82 -6.20
N LEU A 24 -6.11 -5.40 -7.19
CA LEU A 24 -5.62 -4.64 -8.35
C LEU A 24 -6.76 -4.07 -9.20
N ILE A 25 -7.80 -4.87 -9.45
CA ILE A 25 -8.99 -4.44 -10.20
C ILE A 25 -9.76 -3.37 -9.43
N ASP A 26 -9.96 -3.56 -8.12
CA ASP A 26 -10.68 -2.61 -7.28
C ASP A 26 -9.96 -1.24 -7.23
N LEU A 27 -8.63 -1.26 -7.16
CA LEU A 27 -7.81 -0.04 -7.19
C LEU A 27 -7.92 0.66 -8.55
N ALA A 28 -7.83 -0.08 -9.66
CA ALA A 28 -8.00 0.49 -10.99
C ALA A 28 -9.38 1.15 -11.15
N ALA A 29 -10.45 0.45 -10.76
CA ALA A 29 -11.81 0.97 -10.82
C ALA A 29 -12.05 2.18 -9.90
N PHE A 30 -11.34 2.30 -8.79
CA PHE A 30 -11.34 3.51 -7.97
C PHE A 30 -10.69 4.69 -8.71
N LEU A 31 -9.51 4.49 -9.29
CA LEU A 31 -8.80 5.53 -10.03
C LEU A 31 -9.59 6.04 -11.23
N ASP A 32 -10.26 5.14 -11.98
CA ASP A 32 -11.13 5.53 -13.09
C ASP A 32 -12.28 6.46 -12.64
N ARG A 33 -12.92 6.15 -11.50
CA ARG A 33 -14.00 6.97 -10.95
C ARG A 33 -13.50 8.34 -10.50
N VAL A 34 -12.35 8.39 -9.84
CA VAL A 34 -11.70 9.63 -9.41
C VAL A 34 -11.33 10.51 -10.61
N GLN A 35 -10.75 9.92 -11.66
CA GLN A 35 -10.41 10.63 -12.89
C GLN A 35 -11.68 11.17 -13.56
N LYS A 36 -12.73 10.35 -13.71
CA LYS A 36 -14.01 10.78 -14.27
C LYS A 36 -14.66 11.91 -13.47
N ALA A 37 -14.47 11.94 -12.16
CA ALA A 37 -14.97 12.98 -11.28
C ALA A 37 -14.08 14.24 -11.23
N GLY A 38 -12.91 14.26 -11.89
CA GLY A 38 -11.96 15.37 -11.82
C GLY A 38 -11.33 15.56 -10.43
N GLN A 39 -11.18 14.47 -9.67
CA GLN A 39 -10.68 14.48 -8.28
C GLN A 39 -9.25 13.94 -8.16
N ASP A 40 -8.55 13.80 -9.29
CA ASP A 40 -7.21 13.24 -9.33
C ASP A 40 -6.17 14.09 -8.61
N GLY A 41 -6.44 15.38 -8.40
CA GLY A 41 -5.61 16.30 -7.61
C GLY A 41 -5.64 16.10 -6.09
N ASP A 42 -6.51 15.24 -5.54
CA ASP A 42 -6.48 14.94 -4.09
C ASP A 42 -5.14 14.30 -3.71
N PHE A 43 -4.48 14.84 -2.67
CA PHE A 43 -3.14 14.40 -2.27
C PHE A 43 -3.08 12.90 -1.92
N ARG A 44 -4.18 12.29 -1.44
CA ARG A 44 -4.25 10.85 -1.16
C ARG A 44 -4.25 10.03 -2.44
N VAL A 45 -4.89 10.55 -3.49
CA VAL A 45 -4.87 9.93 -4.83
C VAL A 45 -3.47 10.03 -5.44
N GLN A 46 -2.81 11.18 -5.26
CA GLN A 46 -1.41 11.35 -5.69
C GLN A 46 -0.47 10.38 -4.94
N ALA A 47 -0.65 10.22 -3.63
CA ALA A 47 0.09 9.23 -2.84
C ALA A 47 -0.16 7.79 -3.30
N LEU A 48 -1.41 7.42 -3.65
CA LEU A 48 -1.72 6.12 -4.25
C LEU A 48 -1.00 5.89 -5.58
N LYS A 49 -0.93 6.91 -6.45
CA LYS A 49 -0.20 6.81 -7.73
C LYS A 49 1.30 6.62 -7.50
N ALA A 50 1.91 7.37 -6.58
CA ALA A 50 3.31 7.19 -6.22
C ALA A 50 3.57 5.78 -5.63
N ALA A 51 2.65 5.27 -4.82
CA ALA A 51 2.77 3.93 -4.25
C ALA A 51 2.69 2.83 -5.33
N LEU A 52 1.90 3.03 -6.39
CA LEU A 52 1.85 2.13 -7.54
C LEU A 52 3.18 2.08 -8.30
N GLU A 53 3.88 3.21 -8.42
CA GLU A 53 5.21 3.25 -9.01
C GLU A 53 6.18 2.40 -8.18
N GLN A 54 6.20 2.56 -6.85
CA GLN A 54 7.02 1.73 -5.95
C GLN A 54 6.67 0.24 -6.03
N LEU A 55 5.38 -0.09 -6.11
CA LEU A 55 4.90 -1.46 -6.23
C LEU A 55 5.40 -2.14 -7.53
N SER A 56 5.51 -1.37 -8.62
CA SER A 56 5.92 -1.87 -9.94
C SER A 56 7.42 -2.21 -10.04
N LEU A 57 8.25 -1.67 -9.15
CA LEU A 57 9.69 -1.90 -9.15
C LEU A 57 10.02 -3.35 -8.77
N ASP A 58 11.12 -3.88 -9.31
CA ASP A 58 11.62 -5.21 -8.93
C ASP A 58 12.48 -5.17 -7.68
N GLN A 59 11.84 -4.94 -6.53
CA GLN A 59 12.51 -4.89 -5.23
C GLN A 59 11.96 -5.96 -4.26
N PRO A 60 12.80 -6.56 -3.41
CA PRO A 60 12.36 -7.52 -2.41
C PRO A 60 11.57 -6.86 -1.24
N ILE A 61 11.46 -5.53 -1.24
CA ILE A 61 10.88 -4.73 -0.14
C ILE A 61 9.67 -3.89 -0.57
N ARG A 62 8.98 -4.25 -1.68
CA ARG A 62 7.81 -3.50 -2.22
C ARG A 62 6.80 -3.05 -1.17
N ALA A 63 6.43 -3.92 -0.23
CA ALA A 63 5.46 -3.60 0.81
C ALA A 63 5.92 -2.44 1.72
N LYS A 64 7.22 -2.39 2.03
CA LYS A 64 7.83 -1.31 2.82
C LYS A 64 7.80 0.01 2.03
N GLU A 65 8.21 -0.02 0.76
CA GLU A 65 8.27 1.19 -0.07
C GLU A 65 6.87 1.78 -0.33
N VAL A 66 5.88 0.91 -0.56
CA VAL A 66 4.47 1.30 -0.61
C VAL A 66 4.03 1.98 0.69
N LEU A 67 4.33 1.39 1.85
CA LEU A 67 4.01 1.96 3.16
C LEU A 67 4.66 3.33 3.37
N LEU A 68 5.95 3.45 3.05
CA LEU A 68 6.70 4.69 3.25
C LEU A 68 6.18 5.84 2.39
N THR A 69 5.62 5.54 1.22
CA THR A 69 4.99 6.55 0.36
C THR A 69 3.80 7.27 1.04
N PHE A 70 3.15 6.63 2.02
CA PHE A 70 2.06 7.23 2.79
C PHE A 70 2.51 7.85 4.12
N SER A 71 3.77 7.65 4.51
CA SER A 71 4.26 7.97 5.86
C SER A 71 4.82 9.39 5.94
N ASP A 72 4.70 10.00 7.12
CA ASP A 72 5.44 11.23 7.45
C ASP A 72 6.94 10.89 7.56
N PRO A 73 7.82 11.54 6.77
CA PRO A 73 9.25 11.31 6.84
C PRO A 73 9.92 12.01 8.03
N SER A 74 9.20 12.81 8.83
CA SER A 74 9.80 13.53 9.96
C SER A 74 10.35 12.56 11.01
N THR A 75 11.58 12.82 11.44
CA THR A 75 12.21 12.10 12.56
C THR A 75 11.98 12.82 13.89
N GLU A 76 11.69 14.12 13.81
CA GLU A 76 11.37 14.95 14.97
C GLU A 76 9.86 14.96 15.23
N PRO A 77 9.41 14.66 16.46
CA PRO A 77 8.01 14.79 16.83
C PRO A 77 7.56 16.25 16.77
N ILE A 78 6.33 16.47 16.30
CA ILE A 78 5.68 17.78 16.45
C ILE A 78 5.38 18.05 17.94
N GLU A 79 5.52 19.31 18.36
CA GLU A 79 5.30 19.70 19.77
C GLU A 79 3.88 19.39 20.27
N LYS A 80 2.90 19.44 19.37
CA LYS A 80 1.49 19.15 19.67
C LYS A 80 0.77 18.63 18.43
N ALA A 81 -0.07 17.62 18.62
CA ALA A 81 -0.95 17.11 17.57
C ALA A 81 -1.93 18.19 17.09
N THR A 82 -1.93 18.45 15.78
CA THR A 82 -2.83 19.41 15.11
C THR A 82 -4.21 18.82 14.82
N MET A 83 -4.31 17.49 14.73
CA MET A 83 -5.56 16.75 14.54
C MET A 83 -5.54 15.42 15.30
N GLN A 84 -6.72 14.84 15.54
CA GLN A 84 -6.88 13.58 16.28
C GLN A 84 -6.97 12.32 15.39
N GLY A 85 -6.76 12.42 14.07
CA GLY A 85 -6.97 11.28 13.17
C GLY A 85 -5.95 11.17 12.05
N ALA A 86 -5.58 9.94 11.67
CA ALA A 86 -4.81 9.67 10.47
C ALA A 86 -5.71 9.75 9.24
N ILE A 87 -5.23 10.42 8.18
CA ILE A 87 -5.97 10.59 6.91
C ILE A 87 -5.51 9.63 5.80
N GLY A 88 -4.58 8.71 6.13
CA GLY A 88 -4.13 7.62 5.26
C GLY A 88 -3.04 7.98 4.25
N ALA A 89 -2.59 9.24 4.20
CA ALA A 89 -1.43 9.69 3.45
C ALA A 89 -0.81 10.91 4.12
N PHE A 90 0.47 11.14 3.89
CA PHE A 90 1.16 12.33 4.36
C PHE A 90 0.91 13.52 3.42
N LYS A 91 0.48 14.64 4.00
CA LYS A 91 0.38 15.93 3.33
C LYS A 91 1.42 16.84 3.97
N GLY A 92 2.56 17.00 3.29
CA GLY A 92 3.62 17.93 3.68
C GLY A 92 3.16 19.37 3.74
#